data_AF-K1QH59-F1
#
_entry.id   AF-K1QH59-F1
#
_cell.length_a   1.000
_cell.length_b   1.000
_cell.length_c   1.000
_cell.angle_alpha   90.00
_cell.angle_beta   90.00
_cell.angle_gamma   90.00
#
_symmetry.space_group_name_H-M   'P 1'
#
loop_
_entity.id
_entity.type
_entity.pdbx_description
1 polymer ?
#
loop_
_entity_poly.entity_id
_entity_poly.type
_entity_poly.pdbx_seq_one_letter_code
_entity_poly.pdbx_strand_id
1 'polypeptide(L)'
;MFNVIKESCPYQNWTSVARERCPNPDHFHCLIDEYGRIGWVCKEPIWVEKDRCPVFNVVAKKLDTTSCSQTRCPPYSYRSNDVDVEYVCRYVMERESSTTPFTTKATDTNSILVALIVLILVAIIVLVADRRRQRNGKRQEESNNVLIQRQEPSRFMKDVLTTMT
;
A
#
# COMPACT_ATOMS: atom_id res chain seq x y z
N MET A 1 -23.67 -24.75 -19.95
CA MET A 1 -23.27 -26.14 -19.65
C MET A 1 -21.98 -26.09 -18.84
N PHE A 2 -21.79 -27.00 -17.90
CA PHE A 2 -20.57 -27.07 -17.08
C PHE A 2 -19.53 -27.93 -17.79
N ASN A 3 -18.32 -27.40 -17.96
CA ASN A 3 -17.25 -28.04 -18.71
C ASN A 3 -16.19 -28.54 -17.73
N VAL A 4 -16.26 -29.83 -17.39
CA VAL A 4 -15.31 -30.48 -16.51
C VAL A 4 -13.92 -30.46 -17.15
N ILE A 5 -12.91 -30.11 -16.37
CA ILE A 5 -11.51 -30.07 -16.81
C ILE A 5 -10.68 -31.07 -16.02
N LYS A 6 -9.62 -31.59 -16.65
CA LYS A 6 -8.63 -32.45 -15.98
C LYS A 6 -7.51 -31.65 -15.34
N GLU A 7 -7.31 -30.43 -15.82
CA GLU A 7 -6.30 -29.47 -15.35
C GLU A 7 -6.88 -28.56 -14.27
N SER A 8 -6.02 -27.79 -13.62
CA SER A 8 -6.42 -26.77 -12.65
C SER A 8 -7.11 -25.57 -13.32
N CYS A 9 -8.01 -24.92 -12.59
CA CYS A 9 -8.55 -23.61 -12.99
C CYS A 9 -7.43 -22.58 -13.21
N PRO A 10 -7.57 -21.69 -14.21
CA PRO A 10 -6.62 -20.60 -14.41
C PRO A 10 -6.65 -19.64 -13.20
N TYR A 11 -5.50 -19.07 -12.85
CA TYR A 11 -5.41 -18.00 -11.86
C TYR A 11 -4.80 -16.74 -12.48
N GLN A 12 -3.54 -16.82 -12.93
CA GLN A 12 -2.81 -15.68 -13.50
C GLN A 12 -3.42 -15.15 -14.82
N ASN A 13 -3.90 -16.05 -15.68
CA ASN A 13 -4.46 -15.72 -16.99
C ASN A 13 -6.01 -15.71 -17.00
N TRP A 14 -6.64 -15.57 -15.84
CA TRP A 14 -8.10 -15.61 -15.66
C TRP A 14 -8.86 -14.80 -16.72
N THR A 15 -8.53 -13.51 -16.83
CA THR A 15 -9.22 -12.58 -17.74
C THR A 15 -9.08 -12.97 -19.21
N SER A 16 -7.92 -13.52 -19.60
CA SER A 16 -7.71 -13.98 -20.98
C SER A 16 -8.58 -15.19 -21.29
N VAL A 17 -8.57 -16.18 -20.39
CA VAL A 17 -9.37 -17.41 -20.55
C VAL A 17 -10.86 -17.09 -20.50
N ALA A 18 -11.28 -16.15 -19.64
CA ALA A 18 -12.67 -15.71 -19.56
C ALA A 18 -13.18 -15.10 -20.87
N ARG A 19 -12.36 -14.26 -21.53
CA ARG A 19 -12.69 -13.66 -22.84
C ARG A 19 -12.77 -14.68 -23.96
N GLU A 20 -11.93 -15.70 -23.93
CA GLU A 20 -11.92 -16.75 -24.95
C GLU A 20 -13.11 -17.70 -24.79
N ARG A 21 -13.50 -18.00 -23.55
CA ARG A 21 -14.52 -19.03 -23.26
C ARG A 21 -15.93 -18.48 -23.14
N CYS A 22 -16.10 -17.24 -22.70
CA CYS A 22 -17.41 -16.65 -22.44
C CYS A 22 -17.66 -15.41 -23.31
N PRO A 23 -18.89 -15.24 -23.85
CA PRO A 23 -19.27 -13.98 -24.51
C PRO A 23 -19.16 -12.77 -23.59
N ASN A 24 -19.50 -12.95 -22.30
CA ASN A 24 -19.22 -11.98 -21.25
C ASN A 24 -18.13 -12.56 -20.32
N PRO A 25 -16.93 -11.97 -20.28
CA PRO A 25 -15.85 -12.42 -19.39
C PRO A 25 -16.22 -12.38 -17.91
N ASP A 26 -17.09 -11.45 -17.51
CA ASP A 26 -17.50 -11.31 -16.10
C ASP A 26 -18.39 -12.46 -15.64
N HIS A 27 -18.93 -13.25 -16.57
CA HIS A 27 -19.74 -14.44 -16.28
C HIS A 27 -18.89 -15.72 -16.19
N PHE A 28 -17.59 -15.63 -16.44
CA PHE A 28 -16.73 -16.80 -16.35
C PHE A 28 -16.56 -17.21 -14.90
N HIS A 29 -16.78 -18.49 -14.66
CA HIS A 29 -16.58 -19.15 -13.38
C HIS A 29 -15.78 -20.42 -13.60
N CYS A 30 -14.91 -20.75 -12.65
CA CYS A 30 -14.26 -22.06 -12.61
C CYS A 30 -14.49 -22.63 -11.22
N LEU A 31 -15.37 -23.60 -11.07
CA LEU A 31 -15.89 -24.00 -9.77
C LEU A 31 -15.78 -25.51 -9.62
N ILE A 32 -16.00 -25.97 -8.39
CA ILE A 32 -16.38 -27.35 -8.14
C ILE A 32 -17.89 -27.51 -8.36
N ASP A 33 -18.30 -28.65 -8.88
CA ASP A 33 -19.71 -29.05 -8.88
C ASP A 33 -20.10 -29.76 -7.57
N GLU A 34 -21.37 -30.14 -7.44
CA GLU A 34 -21.88 -30.85 -6.25
C GLU A 34 -21.27 -32.25 -6.04
N TYR A 35 -20.52 -32.77 -7.02
CA TYR A 35 -19.81 -34.04 -6.97
C TYR A 35 -18.29 -33.87 -6.76
N GLY A 36 -17.83 -32.64 -6.52
CA GLY A 36 -16.41 -32.33 -6.30
C GLY A 36 -15.57 -32.29 -7.58
N ARG A 37 -16.18 -32.25 -8.77
CA ARG A 37 -15.46 -32.15 -10.04
C ARG A 37 -15.20 -30.70 -10.37
N ILE A 38 -13.97 -30.39 -10.76
CA ILE A 38 -13.57 -29.04 -11.18
C ILE A 38 -13.95 -28.84 -12.65
N GLY A 39 -14.52 -27.67 -12.94
CA GLY A 39 -14.94 -27.30 -14.28
C GLY A 39 -15.24 -25.82 -14.40
N TRP A 40 -15.51 -25.37 -15.62
CA TRP A 40 -15.85 -23.97 -15.89
C TRP A 40 -17.23 -23.81 -16.52
N VAL A 41 -17.83 -22.64 -16.29
CA VAL A 41 -19.14 -22.29 -16.81
C VAL A 41 -19.24 -20.78 -17.02
N CYS A 42 -20.01 -20.36 -18.02
CA CYS A 42 -20.41 -18.97 -18.23
C CYS A 42 -21.81 -18.76 -17.62
N LYS A 43 -21.90 -18.09 -16.47
CA LYS A 43 -23.16 -17.76 -15.80
C LYS A 43 -23.08 -16.39 -15.14
N GLU A 44 -24.23 -15.75 -14.99
CA GLU A 44 -24.30 -14.50 -14.25
C GLU A 44 -23.86 -14.72 -12.80
N PRO A 45 -22.99 -13.87 -12.23
CA PRO A 45 -22.49 -14.09 -10.90
C PRO A 45 -23.58 -13.88 -9.84
N ILE A 46 -23.50 -14.64 -8.76
CA ILE A 46 -24.38 -14.53 -7.60
C ILE A 46 -23.64 -13.89 -6.43
N TRP A 47 -24.41 -13.38 -5.46
CA TRP A 47 -23.87 -13.04 -4.16
C TRP A 47 -23.73 -14.31 -3.32
N VAL A 48 -22.57 -14.48 -2.72
CA VAL A 48 -22.25 -15.57 -1.82
C VAL A 48 -22.08 -15.00 -0.43
N GLU A 49 -22.75 -15.61 0.55
CA GLU A 49 -22.65 -15.19 1.95
C GLU A 49 -21.29 -15.56 2.55
N LYS A 50 -20.95 -14.92 3.67
CA LYS A 50 -19.76 -15.28 4.46
C LYS A 50 -19.73 -16.78 4.78
N ASP A 51 -18.54 -17.34 4.90
CA ASP A 51 -18.32 -18.75 5.25
C ASP A 51 -18.94 -19.76 4.25
N ARG A 52 -19.29 -19.31 3.03
CA ARG A 52 -19.82 -20.15 1.95
C ARG A 52 -18.96 -20.04 0.70
N CYS A 53 -19.09 -21.06 -0.15
CA CYS A 53 -18.40 -21.17 -1.43
C CYS A 53 -19.39 -21.35 -2.58
N PRO A 54 -19.18 -20.69 -3.74
CA PRO A 54 -19.96 -20.95 -4.92
C PRO A 54 -19.67 -22.36 -5.45
N VAL A 55 -20.72 -23.05 -5.84
CA VAL A 55 -20.66 -24.34 -6.52
C VAL A 55 -21.57 -24.31 -7.74
N PHE A 56 -21.27 -25.11 -8.75
CA PHE A 56 -22.20 -25.28 -9.85
C PHE A 56 -23.06 -26.53 -9.62
N ASN A 57 -24.37 -26.35 -9.48
CA ASN A 57 -25.31 -27.46 -9.39
C ASN A 57 -25.63 -27.96 -10.80
N VAL A 58 -25.07 -29.09 -11.22
CA VAL A 58 -25.24 -29.59 -12.59
C VAL A 58 -26.66 -30.10 -12.85
N VAL A 59 -27.36 -30.60 -11.82
CA VAL A 59 -28.75 -31.05 -11.93
C VAL A 59 -29.68 -29.87 -12.17
N ALA A 60 -29.57 -28.81 -11.37
CA ALA A 60 -30.38 -27.60 -11.47
C ALA A 60 -29.86 -26.59 -12.52
N LYS A 61 -28.68 -26.85 -13.12
CA LYS A 61 -28.02 -26.02 -14.13
C LYS A 61 -27.82 -24.56 -13.70
N LYS A 62 -27.56 -24.33 -12.42
CA LYS A 62 -27.42 -23.00 -11.81
C LYS A 62 -26.24 -22.94 -10.85
N LEU A 63 -25.78 -21.72 -10.57
CA LEU A 63 -24.91 -21.47 -9.44
C LEU A 63 -25.69 -21.66 -8.14
N ASP A 64 -25.02 -22.27 -7.17
CA ASP A 64 -25.50 -22.48 -5.83
C ASP A 64 -24.36 -22.18 -4.85
N THR A 65 -24.63 -22.35 -3.55
CA THR A 65 -23.63 -22.15 -2.52
C THR A 65 -23.58 -23.36 -1.60
N THR A 66 -22.39 -23.72 -1.14
CA THR A 66 -22.17 -24.73 -0.10
C THR A 66 -21.43 -24.13 1.07
N SER A 67 -21.49 -24.78 2.23
CA SER A 67 -20.67 -24.39 3.38
C SER A 67 -19.19 -24.55 3.02
N CYS A 68 -18.39 -23.54 3.33
CA CYS A 68 -16.98 -23.58 3.03
C CYS A 68 -16.26 -24.56 3.98
N SER A 69 -15.56 -25.55 3.40
CA SER A 69 -14.85 -26.60 4.14
C SER A 69 -13.38 -26.27 4.43
N GLN A 70 -12.92 -25.08 4.03
CA GLN A 70 -11.52 -24.68 4.08
C GLN A 70 -11.21 -23.91 5.38
N THR A 71 -9.94 -23.88 5.78
CA THR A 71 -9.54 -23.13 7.00
C THR A 71 -9.61 -21.62 6.85
N ARG A 72 -9.64 -21.10 5.60
CA ARG A 72 -9.65 -19.67 5.29
C ARG A 72 -10.85 -19.31 4.42
N CYS A 73 -12.05 -19.54 4.93
CA CYS A 73 -13.26 -19.12 4.23
C CYS A 73 -13.37 -17.59 4.18
N PRO A 74 -13.97 -17.01 3.13
CA PRO A 74 -14.21 -15.57 3.05
C PRO A 74 -15.07 -15.10 4.24
N PRO A 75 -14.58 -14.17 5.07
CA PRO A 75 -15.31 -13.71 6.26
C PRO A 75 -16.37 -12.64 5.94
N TYR A 76 -16.62 -12.38 4.66
CA TYR A 76 -17.54 -11.37 4.15
C TYR A 76 -18.31 -11.92 2.95
N SER A 77 -19.43 -11.27 2.60
CA SER A 77 -20.18 -11.60 1.39
C SER A 77 -19.48 -11.07 0.14
N TYR A 78 -19.47 -11.85 -0.93
CA TYR A 78 -18.71 -11.55 -2.15
C TYR A 78 -19.45 -11.97 -3.42
N ARG A 79 -18.94 -11.55 -4.58
CA ARG A 79 -19.47 -11.97 -5.90
C ARG A 79 -18.79 -13.25 -6.35
N SER A 80 -19.56 -14.21 -6.84
CA SER A 80 -19.05 -15.55 -7.16
C SER A 80 -17.99 -15.58 -8.27
N ASN A 81 -17.78 -14.50 -9.03
CA ASN A 81 -16.76 -14.40 -10.09
C ASN A 81 -15.45 -13.75 -9.61
N ASP A 82 -15.33 -13.51 -8.31
CA ASP A 82 -14.07 -13.07 -7.69
C ASP A 82 -13.05 -14.22 -7.69
N VAL A 83 -11.97 -14.03 -8.47
CA VAL A 83 -10.95 -15.05 -8.75
C VAL A 83 -10.25 -15.54 -7.49
N ASP A 84 -9.94 -14.60 -6.59
CA ASP A 84 -9.21 -14.91 -5.35
C ASP A 84 -10.08 -15.76 -4.44
N VAL A 85 -11.37 -15.47 -4.42
CA VAL A 85 -12.32 -16.22 -3.59
C VAL A 85 -12.63 -17.59 -4.17
N GLU A 86 -12.86 -17.69 -5.48
CA GLU A 86 -13.04 -18.99 -6.12
C GLU A 86 -11.80 -19.88 -5.90
N TYR A 87 -10.59 -19.31 -5.91
CA TYR A 87 -9.35 -20.05 -5.67
C TYR A 87 -9.34 -20.68 -4.28
N VAL A 88 -9.64 -19.88 -3.25
CA VAL A 88 -9.75 -20.33 -1.86
C VAL A 88 -10.77 -21.45 -1.71
N CYS A 89 -11.91 -21.36 -2.39
CA CYS A 89 -12.96 -22.37 -2.31
C CYS A 89 -12.61 -23.70 -3.00
N ARG A 90 -11.73 -23.68 -4.01
CA ARG A 90 -11.33 -24.88 -4.79
C ARG A 90 -10.18 -25.65 -4.15
N TYR A 91 -9.21 -24.95 -3.57
CA TYR A 91 -7.95 -25.57 -3.15
C TYR A 91 -7.71 -25.38 -1.66
N VAL A 92 -7.24 -26.45 -1.01
CA VAL A 92 -6.68 -26.34 0.33
C VAL A 92 -5.43 -25.48 0.21
N MET A 93 -5.44 -24.30 0.82
CA MET A 93 -4.19 -23.59 1.07
C MET A 93 -3.45 -24.37 2.16
N GLU A 94 -2.65 -25.35 1.76
CA GLU A 94 -1.68 -25.94 2.68
C GLU A 94 -0.85 -24.80 3.26
N ARG A 95 -0.79 -24.77 4.59
CA ARG A 95 0.04 -23.84 5.32
C ARG A 95 1.49 -24.28 5.06
N GLU A 96 2.03 -23.95 3.90
CA GLU A 96 3.47 -23.71 3.85
C GLU A 96 3.69 -22.61 4.89
N SER A 97 4.41 -22.97 5.95
CA SER A 97 5.09 -22.02 6.82
C SER A 97 6.17 -21.32 5.99
N SER A 98 5.74 -20.57 4.98
CA SER A 98 6.54 -19.64 4.23
C SER A 98 6.15 -18.27 4.75
N THR A 99 7.09 -17.68 5.46
CA THR A 99 7.05 -16.34 6.04
C THR A 99 7.09 -15.26 4.96
N THR A 100 6.43 -15.48 3.82
CA THR A 100 6.22 -14.48 2.78
C THR A 100 4.83 -13.88 2.99
N PRO A 101 4.72 -12.68 3.57
CA PRO A 101 3.44 -12.00 3.65
C PRO A 101 2.87 -11.84 2.25
N PHE A 102 1.61 -12.25 2.10
CA PHE A 102 0.76 -11.82 1.00
C PHE A 102 0.86 -10.29 0.95
N THR A 103 1.62 -9.78 -0.03
CA THR A 103 1.55 -8.36 -0.37
C THR A 103 0.23 -8.15 -1.09
N THR A 104 -0.87 -8.16 -0.34
CA THR A 104 -1.93 -7.19 -0.64
C THR A 104 -1.22 -5.84 -0.65
N LYS A 105 -1.24 -5.14 -1.78
CA LYS A 105 -0.97 -3.71 -1.85
C LYS A 105 -2.07 -2.96 -1.07
N ALA A 106 -2.20 -3.25 0.22
CA ALA A 106 -2.61 -2.26 1.18
C ALA A 106 -1.47 -1.24 1.12
N THR A 107 -1.74 -0.09 0.53
CA THR A 107 -0.88 1.07 0.69
C THR A 107 -0.73 1.26 2.19
N ASP A 108 0.44 0.90 2.73
CA ASP A 108 0.82 1.06 4.12
C ASP A 108 0.84 2.57 4.42
N THR A 109 -0.35 3.12 4.64
CA THR A 109 -0.57 4.49 5.11
C THR A 109 0.25 4.73 6.37
N ASN A 110 0.43 3.71 7.21
CA ASN A 110 1.24 3.77 8.43
C ASN A 110 2.75 3.86 8.16
N SER A 111 3.29 3.21 7.12
CA SER A 111 4.73 3.28 6.81
C SER A 111 5.11 4.62 6.16
N ILE A 112 4.25 5.12 5.26
CA ILE A 112 4.42 6.44 4.64
C ILE A 112 4.28 7.55 5.68
N LEU A 113 3.32 7.44 6.61
CA LEU A 113 3.15 8.41 7.70
C LEU A 113 4.39 8.46 8.60
N VAL A 114 4.97 7.32 8.98
CA VAL A 114 6.19 7.29 9.80
C VAL A 114 7.38 7.89 9.04
N ALA A 115 7.55 7.56 7.76
CA ALA A 115 8.63 8.13 6.94
C ALA A 115 8.51 9.66 6.80
N LEU A 116 7.28 10.18 6.62
CA LEU A 116 7.02 11.62 6.55
C LEU A 116 7.29 12.31 7.89
N ILE A 117 6.88 11.72 9.02
CA ILE A 117 7.13 12.27 10.35
C ILE A 117 8.64 12.38 10.62
N VAL A 118 9.41 11.34 10.28
CA VAL A 118 10.87 11.35 10.48
C VAL A 118 11.54 12.41 9.60
N LEU A 119 11.13 12.56 8.35
CA LEU A 119 11.64 13.60 7.45
C LEU A 119 11.36 15.02 7.99
N ILE A 120 10.16 15.26 8.50
CA ILE A 120 9.78 16.56 9.08
C ILE A 120 10.62 16.86 10.34
N LEU A 121 10.83 15.88 11.22
CA LEU A 121 11.65 16.06 12.42
C LEU A 121 13.10 16.41 12.10
N VAL A 122 13.70 15.73 11.11
CA VAL A 122 15.08 16.02 10.66
C VAL A 122 15.16 17.43 10.08
N ALA A 123 14.20 17.85 9.26
CA ALA A 123 14.17 19.21 8.71
C ALA A 123 14.08 20.28 9.81
N ILE A 124 13.26 20.07 10.84
CA ILE A 124 13.15 21.00 11.98
C ILE A 124 14.48 21.09 12.74
N ILE A 125 15.15 19.96 12.99
CA ILE A 125 16.45 19.95 13.70
C ILE A 125 17.50 20.73 12.89
N VAL A 126 17.57 20.53 11.58
CA VAL A 126 18.49 21.26 10.69
C VAL A 126 18.18 22.76 10.70
N LEU A 127 16.91 23.16 10.60
CA LEU A 127 16.51 24.57 10.65
C LEU A 127 16.83 25.23 12.00
N VAL A 128 16.63 24.51 13.11
CA VAL A 128 16.97 25.01 14.44
C VAL A 128 18.49 25.12 14.61
N ALA A 129 19.25 24.12 14.14
CA ALA A 129 20.71 24.16 14.17
C ALA A 129 21.27 25.29 13.32
N ASP A 130 20.73 25.51 12.12
CA ASP A 130 21.15 26.60 11.23
C ASP A 130 20.79 27.97 11.82
N ARG A 131 19.58 28.14 12.37
CA ARG A 131 19.20 29.37 13.09
C ARG A 131 20.08 29.62 14.32
N ARG A 132 20.46 28.57 15.07
CA ARG A 132 21.41 28.70 16.19
C ARG A 132 22.80 29.09 15.69
N ARG A 133 23.26 28.52 14.58
CA ARG A 133 24.54 28.87 13.95
C ARG A 133 24.56 30.32 13.47
N GLN A 134 23.49 30.77 12.82
CA GLN A 134 23.34 32.18 12.39
C GLN A 134 23.28 33.15 13.58
N ARG A 135 22.61 32.79 14.68
CA ARG A 135 22.61 33.61 15.91
C ARG A 135 23.98 33.69 16.56
N ASN A 136 24.72 32.58 16.63
CA ASN A 136 26.08 32.58 17.18
C ASN A 136 27.07 33.33 16.27
N GLY A 137 26.91 33.24 14.95
CA GLY A 137 27.68 34.02 13.98
C GLY A 137 27.47 35.53 14.15
N LYS A 138 26.22 35.98 14.26
CA LYS A 138 25.89 37.39 14.51
C LYS A 138 26.44 37.90 15.85
N ARG A 139 26.43 37.08 16.91
CA ARG A 139 26.97 37.46 18.23
C ARG A 139 28.49 37.61 18.21
N GLN A 140 29.18 36.82 17.39
CA GLN A 140 30.63 36.90 17.24
C GLN A 140 31.07 38.08 16.36
N GLU A 141 30.29 38.41 15.32
CA GLU A 141 30.49 39.59 14.48
C GLU A 141 30.23 40.91 15.24
N GLU A 142 29.19 40.95 16.08
CA GLU A 142 28.89 42.11 16.94
C GLU A 142 29.96 42.31 18.03
N SER A 143 30.46 41.24 18.65
CA SER A 143 31.57 41.31 19.61
C SER A 143 32.89 41.76 18.96
N ASN A 144 33.17 41.33 17.72
CA ASN A 144 34.36 41.76 16.98
C ASN A 144 34.26 43.23 16.56
N ASN A 145 33.10 43.70 16.12
CA ASN A 145 32.88 45.12 15.81
C ASN A 145 33.00 46.02 17.05
N VAL A 146 32.50 45.58 18.23
CA VAL A 146 32.67 46.31 19.49
C VAL A 146 34.14 46.34 19.94
N LEU A 147 34.92 45.27 19.71
CA LEU A 147 36.35 45.24 20.01
C LEU A 147 37.16 46.16 19.07
N ILE A 148 36.82 46.18 17.77
CA ILE A 148 37.45 47.07 16.77
C ILE A 148 37.13 48.55 17.09
N GLN A 149 35.90 48.87 17.50
CA GLN A 149 35.51 50.24 17.84
C GLN A 149 36.14 50.75 19.15
N ARG A 150 36.52 49.84 20.08
CA ARG A 150 37.29 50.19 21.28
C ARG A 150 38.78 50.38 21.04
N GLN A 151 39.32 49.93 19.90
CA GLN A 151 40.73 50.07 19.58
C GLN A 151 41.08 51.42 18.94
N GLU A 152 40.10 52.21 18.51
CA GLU A 152 40.30 53.64 18.20
C GLU A 152 39.66 54.55 19.26
N PRO A 153 40.47 54.96 20.25
CA PRO A 153 40.34 56.33 20.73
C PRO A 153 41.72 56.91 21.03
N SER A 154 42.46 57.37 20.01
CA SER A 154 43.48 58.43 20.19
C SER A 154 44.12 58.90 18.88
N ARG A 155 43.36 59.51 17.96
CA ARG A 155 43.98 60.39 16.95
C ARG A 155 43.07 61.51 16.47
N PHE A 156 42.34 62.16 17.39
CA PHE A 156 41.57 63.35 17.08
C PHE A 156 41.61 64.37 18.23
N MET A 157 42.81 64.82 18.59
CA MET A 157 43.00 66.07 19.34
C MET A 157 44.45 66.56 19.30
N LYS A 158 45.00 66.73 18.09
CA LYS A 158 46.12 67.65 17.81
C LYS A 158 45.88 68.11 16.37
N ASP A 159 45.32 69.31 16.23
CA ASP A 159 45.35 70.20 15.05
C ASP A 159 44.22 71.27 15.12
N VAL A 160 43.92 71.76 16.32
CA VAL A 160 43.18 73.02 16.52
C VAL A 160 43.97 73.86 17.53
N LEU A 161 45.17 74.28 17.13
CA LEU A 161 45.84 75.43 17.76
C LEU A 161 46.96 76.01 16.87
N THR A 162 46.64 76.41 15.63
CA THR A 162 47.49 77.37 14.90
C THR A 162 46.64 78.21 13.95
N THR A 163 45.98 79.23 14.48
CA THR A 163 45.48 80.41 13.73
C THR A 163 44.96 81.45 14.73
N MET A 164 45.85 82.00 15.55
CA MET A 164 45.71 83.32 16.17
C MET A 164 47.10 83.85 16.53
N THR A 165 47.71 84.57 15.58
CA THR A 165 48.49 85.81 15.75
C THR A 165 48.93 86.27 14.37
#